data_AF-A0A496YSC1-F1
#
_entry.id   AF-A0A496YSC1-F1
#
_cell.length_a   1.000
_cell.length_b   1.000
_cell.length_c   1.000
_cell.angle_alpha   90.00
_cell.angle_beta   90.00
_cell.angle_gamma   90.00
#
_symmetry.space_group_name_H-M   'P 1'
#
loop_
_entity.id
_entity.type
_entity.pdbx_description
1 polymer ?
#
loop_
_entity_poly.entity_id
_entity_poly.type
_entity_poly.pdbx_seq_one_letter_code
_entity_poly.pdbx_strand_id
1 'polypeptide(L)'
;MDTMDDIFELIINPGKEKGGEPNARLGIRLKLSGYETVCPITKSCTSYEALEMEVHGVENSLGRILGKAKEIFEKSENQQKFGLEPGMGAEEIWSVLSGIKDEGDFVEMFNSLEEDKRREVAEHVLTKCNVFSGNASVFSARYDDKSAFMS
;
A
#
# COMPACT_ATOMS: atom_id res chain seq x y z
N MET A 1 16.60 -8.57 19.82
CA MET A 1 16.32 -7.66 18.70
C MET A 1 17.29 -8.11 17.63
N ASP A 2 16.85 -8.94 16.69
CA ASP A 2 17.71 -9.36 15.59
C ASP A 2 18.07 -8.11 14.81
N THR A 3 19.31 -7.67 14.93
CA THR A 3 19.91 -6.72 14.00
C THR A 3 19.90 -7.40 12.65
N MET A 4 19.07 -6.89 11.75
CA MET A 4 19.08 -7.26 10.34
C MET A 4 20.54 -7.21 9.88
N ASP A 5 21.10 -8.36 9.47
CA ASP A 5 22.43 -8.38 8.86
C ASP A 5 22.47 -7.28 7.78
N ASP A 6 23.56 -6.51 7.69
CA ASP A 6 23.70 -5.43 6.71
C ASP A 6 23.53 -5.99 5.29
N ILE A 7 22.29 -5.90 4.78
CA ILE A 7 21.91 -6.45 3.47
C ILE A 7 22.49 -5.63 2.33
N PHE A 8 22.83 -4.37 2.59
CA PHE A 8 23.42 -3.45 1.62
C PHE A 8 24.94 -3.49 1.71
N GLU A 9 25.59 -3.55 0.55
CA GLU A 9 27.05 -3.57 0.47
C GLU A 9 27.55 -2.61 -0.61
N LEU A 10 28.65 -1.91 -0.32
CA LEU A 10 29.34 -1.07 -1.28
C LEU A 10 30.29 -1.93 -2.12
N ILE A 11 29.99 -2.07 -3.41
CA ILE A 11 30.86 -2.76 -4.35
C ILE A 11 31.84 -1.74 -4.94
N ILE A 12 33.13 -1.90 -4.64
CA ILE A 12 34.20 -1.05 -5.17
C ILE A 12 34.98 -1.84 -6.22
N ASN A 13 35.10 -1.30 -7.43
CA ASN A 13 36.07 -1.81 -8.41
C ASN A 13 37.24 -0.84 -8.49
N PRO A 14 38.41 -1.17 -7.90
CA PRO A 14 39.62 -0.43 -8.17
C PRO A 14 39.95 -0.66 -9.66
N GLY A 15 39.96 0.41 -10.46
CA GLY A 15 40.10 0.33 -11.92
C GLY A 15 41.15 -0.69 -12.34
N LYS A 16 40.73 -1.78 -13.00
CA LYS A 16 41.64 -2.83 -13.44
C LYS A 16 42.34 -2.34 -14.70
N GLU A 17 43.65 -2.13 -14.55
CA GLU A 17 44.67 -1.68 -15.52
C GLU A 17 44.94 -0.17 -15.61
N LYS A 18 46.23 0.13 -15.88
CA LYS A 18 46.91 1.44 -15.80
C LYS A 18 46.03 2.59 -16.32
N GLY A 19 45.36 3.29 -15.42
CA GLY A 19 44.60 4.52 -15.70
C GLY A 19 43.08 4.43 -15.55
N GLY A 20 42.51 3.28 -15.18
CA GLY A 20 41.07 3.18 -14.91
C GLY A 20 40.66 3.93 -13.63
N GLU A 21 39.69 4.84 -13.74
CA GLU A 21 39.12 5.53 -12.58
C GLU A 21 38.39 4.54 -11.65
N PRO A 22 38.53 4.69 -10.31
CA PRO A 22 37.78 3.87 -9.37
C PRO A 22 36.27 4.07 -9.61
N ASN A 23 35.51 2.99 -9.51
CA ASN A 23 34.06 3.07 -9.54
C ASN A 23 33.43 2.32 -8.38
N ALA A 24 32.27 2.82 -7.95
CA ALA A 24 31.50 2.29 -6.84
C ALA A 24 30.04 2.08 -7.26
N ARG A 25 29.38 1.11 -6.64
CA ARG A 25 27.93 0.88 -6.79
C ARG A 25 27.38 0.24 -5.53
N LEU A 26 26.11 0.50 -5.24
CA LEU A 26 25.38 -0.16 -4.17
C LEU A 26 24.93 -1.54 -4.63
N GLY A 27 25.09 -2.53 -3.77
CA GLY A 27 24.61 -3.90 -3.97
C GLY A 27 23.80 -4.41 -2.79
N ILE A 28 23.09 -5.51 -3.01
CA ILE A 28 22.39 -6.28 -1.98
C ILE A 28 23.02 -7.66 -1.88
N ARG A 29 23.31 -8.11 -0.67
CA ARG A 29 23.73 -9.47 -0.34
C ARG A 29 22.53 -10.41 -0.42
N LEU A 30 22.58 -11.37 -1.34
CA LEU A 30 21.57 -12.40 -1.51
C LEU A 30 22.12 -13.75 -1.04
N LYS A 31 21.36 -14.42 -0.18
CA LYS A 31 21.63 -15.78 0.28
C LYS A 31 20.54 -16.74 -0.22
N LEU A 32 20.89 -17.64 -1.14
CA LEU A 32 19.96 -18.59 -1.75
C LEU A 32 20.54 -20.00 -1.70
N SER A 33 19.86 -20.94 -1.05
CA SER A 33 20.25 -22.36 -0.99
C SER A 33 21.72 -22.61 -0.62
N GLY A 34 22.27 -21.82 0.31
CA GLY A 34 23.66 -21.91 0.76
C GLY A 34 24.68 -21.13 -0.09
N TYR A 35 24.26 -20.53 -1.20
CA TYR A 35 25.06 -19.61 -2.00
C TYR A 35 24.87 -18.17 -1.53
N GLU A 36 25.96 -17.42 -1.48
CA GLU A 36 25.97 -16.01 -1.12
C GLU A 36 26.59 -15.20 -2.26
N THR A 37 25.88 -14.17 -2.72
CA THR A 37 26.35 -13.27 -3.78
C THR A 37 25.92 -11.84 -3.49
N VAL A 38 26.72 -10.87 -3.94
CA VAL A 38 26.35 -9.45 -3.88
C VAL A 38 25.87 -9.03 -5.26
N CYS A 39 24.61 -8.64 -5.37
CA CYS A 39 23.99 -8.20 -6.62
C CYS A 39 23.93 -6.67 -6.66
N PRO A 40 24.50 -6.02 -7.70
CA PRO A 40 24.43 -4.57 -7.82
C PRO A 40 22.99 -4.12 -8.08
N ILE A 41 22.55 -3.08 -7.37
CA ILE A 41 21.21 -2.48 -7.50
C ILE A 41 21.24 -1.05 -8.04
N THR A 42 22.43 -0.45 -8.12
CA THR A 42 22.64 0.84 -8.79
C THR A 42 23.59 0.69 -9.96
N LYS A 43 23.66 1.73 -10.79
CA LYS A 43 24.70 1.84 -11.82
C LYS A 43 26.08 1.99 -11.18
N SER A 44 27.11 1.77 -12.00
CA SER A 44 28.50 2.06 -11.65
C SER A 44 28.73 3.57 -11.67
N CYS A 45 29.16 4.13 -10.55
CA CYS A 45 29.40 5.56 -10.36
C CYS A 45 30.90 5.85 -10.26
N THR A 46 31.37 6.88 -10.95
CA THR A 46 32.78 7.32 -10.94
C THR A 46 33.03 8.52 -10.01
N SER A 47 31.97 9.10 -9.42
CA SER A 47 32.07 10.16 -8.42
C SER A 47 31.15 9.87 -7.22
N TYR A 48 31.46 10.53 -6.10
CA TYR A 48 30.64 10.45 -4.90
C TYR A 48 29.23 11.00 -5.15
N GLU A 49 29.10 12.14 -5.83
CA GLU A 49 27.82 12.79 -6.14
C GLU A 49 26.93 11.87 -6.98
N ALA A 50 27.52 11.15 -7.94
CA ALA A 50 26.79 10.18 -8.75
C ALA A 50 26.29 8.98 -7.91
N LEU A 51 27.11 8.48 -6.97
CA LEU A 51 26.70 7.42 -6.05
C LEU A 51 25.60 7.92 -5.09
N GLU A 52 25.76 9.12 -4.54
CA GLU A 52 24.82 9.76 -3.64
C GLU A 52 23.44 9.91 -4.29
N MET A 53 23.37 10.35 -5.55
CA MET A 53 22.11 10.42 -6.31
C MET A 53 21.43 9.05 -6.45
N GLU A 54 22.19 8.00 -6.77
CA GLU A 54 21.62 6.64 -6.91
C GLU A 54 21.12 6.09 -5.57
N VAL A 55 21.85 6.35 -4.46
CA VAL A 55 21.43 5.97 -3.10
C VAL A 55 20.13 6.69 -2.71
N HIS A 56 20.04 8.01 -2.90
CA HIS A 56 18.80 8.75 -2.66
C HIS A 56 17.63 8.24 -3.52
N GLY A 57 17.91 7.76 -4.74
CA GLY A 57 16.92 7.10 -5.58
C GLY A 57 16.32 5.84 -4.94
N VAL A 58 17.17 5.01 -4.33
CA VAL A 58 16.76 3.81 -3.59
C VAL A 58 15.97 4.18 -2.34
N GLU A 59 16.43 5.14 -1.55
CA GLU A 59 15.71 5.64 -0.35
C GLU A 59 14.31 6.15 -0.69
N ASN A 60 14.19 6.95 -1.75
CA ASN A 60 12.90 7.43 -2.24
C ASN A 60 11.97 6.27 -2.68
N SER A 61 12.53 5.24 -3.31
CA SER A 61 11.76 4.04 -3.67
C SER A 61 11.25 3.30 -2.44
N LEU A 62 12.08 3.12 -1.41
CA LEU A 62 11.69 2.53 -0.13
C LEU A 62 10.61 3.37 0.57
N GLY A 63 10.76 4.70 0.59
CA GLY A 63 9.75 5.61 1.13
C GLY A 63 8.39 5.47 0.45
N ARG A 64 8.36 5.30 -0.87
CA ARG A 64 7.12 5.02 -1.62
C ARG A 64 6.49 3.69 -1.26
N ILE A 65 7.29 2.65 -0.99
CA ILE A 65 6.79 1.35 -0.52
C ILE A 65 6.15 1.51 0.87
N LEU A 66 6.79 2.24 1.78
CA LEU A 66 6.25 2.52 3.10
C LEU A 66 4.94 3.32 3.03
N GLY A 67 4.85 4.30 2.13
CA GLY A 67 3.59 5.04 1.88
C GLY A 67 2.45 4.11 1.46
N LYS A 68 2.71 3.21 0.51
CA LYS A 68 1.72 2.20 0.08
C LYS A 68 1.33 1.25 1.20
N ALA A 69 2.30 0.80 1.98
CA ALA A 69 2.04 -0.09 3.11
C ALA A 69 1.17 0.62 4.16
N LYS A 70 1.46 1.89 4.46
CA LYS A 70 0.69 2.72 5.38
C LYS A 70 -0.78 2.82 4.95
N GLU A 71 -1.05 3.10 3.67
CA GLU A 71 -2.43 3.15 3.16
C GLU A 71 -3.18 1.83 3.36
N ILE A 72 -2.50 0.68 3.22
CA ILE A 72 -3.11 -0.65 3.42
C ILE A 72 -3.41 -0.87 4.91
N PHE A 73 -2.45 -0.57 5.78
CA PHE A 73 -2.63 -0.76 7.22
C PHE A 73 -3.66 0.20 7.80
N GLU A 74 -3.68 1.47 7.41
CA GLU A 74 -4.69 2.44 7.87
C GLU A 74 -6.10 2.07 7.40
N LYS A 75 -6.27 1.59 6.15
CA LYS A 75 -7.56 1.05 5.69
C LYS A 75 -8.02 -0.13 6.55
N SER A 76 -7.11 -1.05 6.86
CA SER A 76 -7.42 -2.22 7.70
C SER A 76 -7.75 -1.83 9.14
N GLU A 77 -7.03 -0.88 9.73
CA GLU A 77 -7.29 -0.39 11.08
C GLU A 77 -8.64 0.34 11.15
N ASN A 78 -8.94 1.19 10.16
CA ASN A 78 -10.24 1.85 10.08
C ASN A 78 -11.36 0.83 9.95
N GLN A 79 -11.25 -0.18 9.07
CA GLN A 79 -12.27 -1.22 8.97
C GLN A 79 -12.48 -1.99 10.28
N GLN A 80 -11.40 -2.38 10.96
CA GLN A 80 -11.47 -3.07 12.25
C GLN A 80 -12.07 -2.21 13.36
N LYS A 81 -11.74 -0.92 13.41
CA LYS A 81 -12.28 0.02 14.41
C LYS A 81 -13.81 0.10 14.38
N PHE A 82 -14.39 -0.06 13.19
CA PHE A 82 -15.84 -0.06 13.00
C PHE A 82 -16.45 -1.47 13.02
N GLY A 83 -15.65 -2.52 13.26
CA GLY A 83 -16.14 -3.90 13.39
C GLY A 83 -16.37 -4.61 12.06
N LEU A 84 -15.71 -4.17 10.97
CA LEU A 84 -15.72 -4.88 9.70
C LEU A 84 -14.59 -5.93 9.70
N GLU A 85 -14.96 -7.20 9.57
CA GLU A 85 -14.05 -8.32 9.50
C GLU A 85 -13.96 -8.89 8.07
N PRO A 86 -12.80 -9.44 7.68
CA PRO A 86 -12.67 -10.16 6.42
C PRO A 86 -13.65 -11.34 6.35
N GLY A 87 -14.46 -11.39 5.28
CA GLY A 87 -15.41 -12.49 5.03
C GLY A 87 -16.86 -12.21 5.41
N MET A 88 -17.18 -11.05 5.98
CA MET A 88 -18.56 -10.64 6.21
C MET A 88 -19.36 -10.57 4.91
N GLY A 89 -20.64 -10.97 4.99
CA GLY A 89 -21.61 -10.82 3.92
C GLY A 89 -22.13 -9.38 3.80
N ALA A 90 -22.75 -9.06 2.66
CA ALA A 90 -23.27 -7.73 2.36
C ALA A 90 -24.25 -7.19 3.43
N GLU A 91 -25.10 -8.05 3.97
CA GLU A 91 -26.06 -7.70 5.02
C GLU A 91 -25.38 -7.35 6.36
N GLU A 92 -24.35 -8.11 6.74
CA GLU A 92 -23.59 -7.90 7.97
C GLU A 92 -22.78 -6.60 7.87
N ILE A 93 -22.14 -6.37 6.71
CA ILE A 93 -21.44 -5.12 6.41
C ILE A 93 -22.41 -3.94 6.48
N TRP A 94 -23.60 -4.07 5.89
CA TRP A 94 -24.61 -3.03 5.95
C TRP A 94 -25.12 -2.76 7.38
N SER A 95 -25.26 -3.80 8.20
CA SER A 95 -25.63 -3.62 9.61
C SER A 95 -24.62 -2.77 10.39
N VAL A 96 -23.34 -2.86 10.04
CA VAL A 96 -22.30 -2.01 10.61
C VAL A 96 -22.39 -0.59 10.06
N LEU A 97 -22.40 -0.44 8.72
CA LEU A 97 -22.39 0.85 8.05
C LEU A 97 -23.63 1.72 8.38
N SER A 98 -24.80 1.10 8.50
CA SER A 98 -26.04 1.80 8.85
C SER A 98 -26.07 2.33 10.28
N GLY A 99 -25.18 1.85 11.15
CA GLY A 99 -24.99 2.34 12.52
C GLY A 99 -24.07 3.57 12.63
N ILE A 100 -23.35 3.93 11.57
CA ILE A 100 -22.44 5.08 11.56
C ILE A 100 -23.26 6.37 11.53
N LYS A 101 -23.06 7.23 12.54
CA LYS A 101 -23.84 8.47 12.70
C LYS A 101 -23.31 9.64 11.89
N ASP A 102 -21.99 9.71 11.74
CA ASP A 102 -21.36 10.75 10.94
C ASP A 102 -21.41 10.34 9.46
N GLU A 103 -21.96 11.23 8.62
CA GLU A 103 -22.11 10.97 7.20
C GLU A 103 -20.75 10.86 6.49
N GLY A 104 -19.75 11.63 6.92
CA GLY A 104 -18.39 11.57 6.40
C GLY A 104 -17.74 10.23 6.70
N ASP A 105 -17.79 9.80 7.96
CA ASP A 105 -17.30 8.49 8.38
C ASP A 105 -18.02 7.34 7.64
N PHE A 106 -19.32 7.49 7.37
CA PHE A 106 -20.10 6.50 6.61
C PHE A 106 -19.62 6.39 5.15
N VAL A 107 -19.46 7.52 4.47
CA VAL A 107 -18.95 7.59 3.09
C VAL A 107 -17.54 7.03 3.00
N GLU A 108 -16.65 7.45 3.90
CA GLU A 108 -15.26 6.98 3.94
C GLU A 108 -15.20 5.47 4.18
N MET A 109 -15.99 4.97 5.13
CA MET A 109 -16.02 3.55 5.46
C MET A 109 -16.54 2.70 4.30
N PHE A 110 -17.65 3.10 3.67
CA PHE A 110 -18.16 2.40 2.49
C PHE A 110 -17.13 2.41 1.35
N ASN A 111 -16.51 3.56 1.07
CA ASN A 111 -15.52 3.70 0.01
C ASN A 111 -14.20 2.95 0.31
N SER A 112 -13.92 2.62 1.58
CA SER A 112 -12.75 1.83 1.97
C SER A 112 -12.88 0.34 1.61
N LEU A 113 -14.10 -0.16 1.42
CA LEU A 113 -14.36 -1.54 1.02
C LEU A 113 -13.78 -1.82 -0.37
N GLU A 114 -13.41 -3.07 -0.61
CA GLU A 114 -13.05 -3.54 -1.96
C GLU A 114 -14.25 -3.39 -2.91
N GLU A 115 -13.98 -3.16 -4.20
CA GLU A 115 -15.03 -2.85 -5.18
C GLU A 115 -16.13 -3.92 -5.22
N ASP A 116 -15.73 -5.20 -5.24
CA ASP A 116 -16.68 -6.31 -5.25
C ASP A 116 -17.62 -6.25 -4.05
N LYS A 117 -17.08 -5.94 -2.86
CA LYS A 117 -17.86 -5.77 -1.64
C LYS A 117 -18.74 -4.54 -1.66
N ARG A 118 -18.27 -3.42 -2.23
CA ARG A 118 -19.11 -2.23 -2.42
C ARG A 118 -20.32 -2.53 -3.30
N ARG A 119 -20.12 -3.28 -4.39
CA ARG A 119 -21.20 -3.68 -5.30
C ARG A 119 -22.19 -4.64 -4.63
N GLU A 120 -21.70 -5.65 -3.90
CA GLU A 120 -22.55 -6.57 -3.12
C GLU A 120 -23.41 -5.82 -2.09
N VAL A 121 -22.81 -4.88 -1.35
CA VAL A 121 -23.52 -4.04 -0.37
C VAL A 121 -24.49 -3.10 -1.06
N ALA A 122 -24.11 -2.47 -2.16
CA ALA A 122 -24.99 -1.60 -2.94
C ALA A 122 -26.23 -2.35 -3.43
N GLU A 123 -26.06 -3.57 -3.96
CA GLU A 123 -27.17 -4.42 -4.36
C GLU A 123 -28.07 -4.75 -3.17
N HIS A 124 -27.50 -5.12 -2.02
CA HIS A 124 -28.27 -5.35 -0.81
C HIS A 124 -29.10 -4.13 -0.40
N VAL A 125 -28.50 -2.93 -0.37
CA VAL A 125 -29.18 -1.69 0.03
C VAL A 125 -30.31 -1.34 -0.93
N LEU A 126 -30.05 -1.38 -2.24
CA LEU A 126 -31.01 -0.97 -3.26
C LEU A 126 -32.16 -1.97 -3.43
N THR A 127 -31.97 -3.24 -3.06
CA THR A 127 -33.00 -4.29 -3.23
C THR A 127 -33.71 -4.68 -1.94
N LYS A 128 -33.05 -4.59 -0.78
CA LYS A 128 -33.56 -5.14 0.49
C LYS A 128 -33.77 -4.08 1.58
N CYS A 129 -33.20 -2.88 1.46
CA CYS A 129 -33.32 -1.85 2.50
C CYS A 129 -34.35 -0.78 2.16
N ASN A 130 -34.88 -0.11 3.20
CA ASN A 130 -35.75 1.05 3.01
C ASN A 130 -34.92 2.30 2.67
N VAL A 131 -34.76 2.57 1.37
CA VAL A 131 -33.99 3.70 0.83
C VAL A 131 -34.57 5.09 1.14
N PHE A 132 -35.74 5.18 1.77
CA PHE A 132 -36.38 6.47 2.09
C PHE A 132 -36.03 7.01 3.48
N SER A 133 -35.16 6.34 4.24
CA SER A 133 -34.82 6.74 5.61
C SER A 133 -33.40 6.35 6.02
N GLY A 134 -32.79 7.16 6.89
CA GLY A 134 -31.47 6.88 7.48
C GLY A 134 -30.35 6.83 6.43
N ASN A 135 -29.29 6.07 6.73
CA ASN A 135 -28.12 5.94 5.86
C ASN A 135 -28.46 5.32 4.48
N ALA A 136 -29.57 4.59 4.35
CA ALA A 136 -30.02 4.09 3.04
C ALA A 136 -30.46 5.22 2.10
N SER A 137 -31.04 6.30 2.64
CA SER A 137 -31.38 7.49 1.84
C SER A 137 -30.15 8.29 1.44
N VAL A 138 -29.17 8.41 2.35
CA VAL A 138 -27.88 9.04 2.05
C VAL A 138 -27.15 8.25 0.96
N PHE A 139 -27.10 6.92 1.12
CA PHE A 139 -26.55 5.99 0.14
C PHE A 139 -27.16 6.20 -1.25
N SER A 140 -28.49 6.12 -1.35
CA SER A 140 -29.18 6.24 -2.64
C SER A 140 -28.97 7.59 -3.33
N ALA A 141 -28.67 8.66 -2.58
CA ALA A 141 -28.44 9.99 -3.13
C ALA A 141 -27.00 10.21 -3.63
N ARG A 142 -26.03 9.51 -3.03
CA ARG A 142 -24.58 9.74 -3.26
C ARG A 142 -23.90 8.62 -4.04
N TYR A 143 -24.48 7.42 -4.07
CA TYR A 143 -23.89 6.26 -4.75
C TYR A 143 -23.93 6.44 -6.28
N ASP A 144 -22.76 6.29 -6.91
CA ASP A 144 -22.59 6.25 -8.35
C ASP A 144 -22.36 4.81 -8.81
N ASP A 145 -23.32 4.27 -9.56
CA ASP A 145 -23.33 2.87 -10.00
C ASP A 145 -22.17 2.49 -10.93
N LYS A 146 -21.64 3.48 -11.68
CA LYS A 146 -20.54 3.25 -12.62
C LYS A 146 -19.22 3.02 -11.88
N SER A 147 -18.92 3.92 -10.94
CA SER A 147 -17.70 3.91 -10.15
C SER A 147 -17.77 3.01 -8.91
N ALA A 148 -18.98 2.65 -8.47
CA ALA A 148 -19.25 1.96 -7.21
C ALA A 148 -18.75 2.72 -5.96
N PHE A 149 -18.73 4.06 -6.03
CA PHE A 149 -18.35 4.95 -4.93
C PHE A 149 -19.53 5.83 -4.50
N MET A 150 -19.46 6.32 -3.26
CA MET A 150 -20.30 7.41 -2.78
C MET A 150 -19.56 8.75 -2.90
N SER A 151 -20.22 9.75 -3.49
CA SER A 151 -19.75 11.14 -3.57
C SER A 151 -19.95 11.91 -2.28
#